data_AF-D6ZX86-F1
#
_entry.id   AF-D6ZX86-F1
#
_cell.length_a   1.000
_cell.length_b   1.000
_cell.length_c   1.000
_cell.angle_alpha   90.00
_cell.angle_beta   90.00
_cell.angle_gamma   90.00
#
_symmetry.space_group_name_H-M   'P 1'
#
loop_
_entity.id
_entity.type
_entity.pdbx_description
1 polymer ?
#
loop_
_entity_poly.entity_id
_entity_poly.type
_entity_poly.pdbx_seq_one_letter_code
_entity_poly.pdbx_strand_id
1 'polypeptide(L)'
;MGSSTALTELTMQKYQRMQTCADVQRRSAWRPPYALTTALELLSIEVPRISSKHRGLATTTIVAVPHANDKRHIVGVKVVVWPFPLDTVIIEGQFTCTSPACTWAMFSAYLELEELIVLADSMMRRDRRLCRTTIDALSLYLDEAEAQVRANKENGANSYLFRGYNKCRRALLLARAGTDSSMETRTRLVLLKYGLDCPQVNYPIFVGNNTRPIYLDLAYPEFKVCIEYEGSHHAGQWLNDARRRQMIEDAGWKYIQVTKLDIGNEAGEEALARRVAERIQEVTGKTVQLTMRQTTQQISDVRKLRRIPLYKRLKFEPLLPIIPTTQE
;
A
#
# COMPACT_ATOMS: atom_id res chain seq x y z
N MET A 1 -9.71 4.63 -12.87
CA MET A 1 -8.61 5.19 -12.06
C MET A 1 -9.24 5.65 -10.75
N GLY A 2 -8.87 5.03 -9.63
CA GLY A 2 -9.58 5.16 -8.35
C GLY A 2 -9.11 6.35 -7.51
N SER A 3 -10.05 7.00 -6.83
CA SER A 3 -9.82 7.84 -5.65
C SER A 3 -9.53 6.96 -4.43
N SER A 4 -8.89 7.52 -3.40
CA SER A 4 -8.82 6.86 -2.09
C SER A 4 -10.24 6.63 -1.56
N THR A 5 -10.52 5.45 -1.04
CA THR A 5 -11.85 5.13 -0.50
C THR A 5 -11.94 5.60 0.95
N ALA A 6 -12.94 6.42 1.27
CA ALA A 6 -13.11 6.94 2.63
C ALA A 6 -13.51 5.82 3.61
N LEU A 7 -13.25 6.00 4.92
CA LEU A 7 -13.66 5.04 5.96
C LEU A 7 -15.16 4.71 5.88
N THR A 8 -16.01 5.71 5.61
CA THR A 8 -17.46 5.54 5.45
C THR A 8 -17.80 4.65 4.26
N GLU A 9 -17.14 4.84 3.13
CA GLU A 9 -17.32 4.03 1.92
C GLU A 9 -16.83 2.59 2.14
N LEU A 10 -15.68 2.38 2.77
CA LEU A 10 -15.16 1.05 3.14
C LEU A 10 -16.10 0.33 4.11
N THR A 11 -16.74 1.08 5.01
CA THR A 11 -17.73 0.55 5.95
C THR A 11 -18.99 0.11 5.20
N MET A 12 -19.48 0.90 4.26
CA MET A 12 -20.62 0.53 3.41
C MET A 12 -20.32 -0.71 2.57
N GLN A 13 -19.12 -0.79 1.97
CA GLN A 13 -18.67 -1.96 1.21
C GLN A 13 -18.63 -3.22 2.09
N LYS A 14 -18.11 -3.12 3.32
CA LYS A 14 -18.13 -4.22 4.28
C LYS A 14 -19.54 -4.73 4.53
N TYR A 15 -20.50 -3.84 4.81
CA TYR A 15 -21.89 -4.24 5.06
C TYR A 15 -22.54 -4.90 3.84
N GLN A 16 -22.35 -4.36 2.64
CA GLN A 16 -22.83 -4.98 1.40
C GLN A 16 -22.23 -6.37 1.20
N ARG A 17 -20.93 -6.53 1.50
CA ARG A 17 -20.29 -7.84 1.39
C ARG A 17 -20.79 -8.83 2.42
N MET A 18 -21.05 -8.40 3.66
CA MET A 18 -21.64 -9.24 4.70
C MET A 18 -23.01 -9.79 4.28
N GLN A 19 -23.86 -8.97 3.64
CA GLN A 19 -25.15 -9.43 3.10
C GLN A 19 -24.95 -10.55 2.06
N THR A 20 -24.01 -10.34 1.13
CA THR A 20 -23.68 -11.35 0.10
C THR A 20 -23.14 -12.64 0.73
N CYS A 21 -22.32 -12.53 1.77
CA CYS A 21 -21.78 -13.68 2.49
C CYS A 21 -22.89 -14.44 3.25
N ALA A 22 -23.81 -13.73 3.89
CA ALA A 22 -24.96 -14.33 4.56
C ALA A 22 -25.85 -15.12 3.58
N ASP A 23 -26.03 -14.62 2.36
CA ASP A 23 -26.79 -15.32 1.31
C ASP A 23 -26.12 -16.63 0.87
N VAL A 24 -24.78 -16.66 0.84
CA VAL A 24 -24.03 -17.90 0.60
C VAL A 24 -24.20 -18.86 1.78
N GLN A 25 -24.11 -18.37 3.02
CA GLN A 25 -24.28 -19.18 4.22
C GLN A 25 -25.71 -19.75 4.37
N ARG A 26 -26.76 -19.04 3.92
CA ARG A 26 -28.14 -19.55 3.93
C ARG A 26 -28.36 -20.72 2.96
N ARG A 27 -27.66 -20.73 1.83
CA ARG A 27 -27.88 -21.70 0.74
C ARG A 27 -27.00 -22.96 0.84
N SER A 28 -26.05 -23.00 1.78
CA SER A 28 -25.13 -24.13 1.94
C SER A 28 -24.71 -24.26 3.40
N ALA A 29 -24.38 -25.46 3.88
CA ALA A 29 -23.74 -25.66 5.19
C ALA A 29 -22.21 -25.55 5.14
N TRP A 30 -21.61 -25.43 3.95
CA TRP A 30 -20.16 -25.33 3.79
C TRP A 30 -19.67 -23.94 4.21
N ARG A 31 -18.64 -23.89 5.07
CA ARG A 31 -18.11 -22.65 5.69
C ARG A 31 -16.58 -22.51 5.51
N PRO A 32 -16.05 -22.52 4.27
CA PRO A 32 -14.65 -22.19 4.05
C PRO A 32 -14.40 -20.70 4.35
N PRO A 33 -13.18 -20.31 4.70
CA PRO A 33 -12.85 -18.90 4.89
C PRO A 33 -13.02 -18.12 3.58
N TYR A 34 -13.64 -16.94 3.65
CA TYR A 34 -13.65 -15.99 2.56
C TYR A 34 -12.25 -15.46 2.27
N ALA A 35 -11.92 -15.21 0.99
CA ALA A 35 -10.56 -14.92 0.56
C ALA A 35 -10.50 -13.78 -0.48
N LEU A 36 -9.29 -13.32 -0.78
CA LEU A 36 -9.00 -12.28 -1.78
C LEU A 36 -9.91 -11.04 -1.60
N THR A 37 -10.56 -10.55 -2.65
CA THR A 37 -11.43 -9.35 -2.61
C THR A 37 -12.55 -9.47 -1.61
N THR A 38 -13.11 -10.68 -1.40
CA THR A 38 -14.13 -10.90 -0.38
C THR A 38 -13.58 -10.67 1.02
N ALA A 39 -12.37 -11.17 1.30
CA ALA A 39 -11.69 -10.89 2.56
C ALA A 39 -11.35 -9.40 2.72
N LEU A 40 -10.82 -8.74 1.66
CA LEU A 40 -10.51 -7.30 1.72
C LEU A 40 -11.74 -6.46 2.11
N GLU A 41 -12.88 -6.71 1.47
CA GLU A 41 -14.11 -5.97 1.73
C GLU A 41 -14.66 -6.25 3.13
N LEU A 42 -14.64 -7.50 3.60
CA LEU A 42 -15.02 -7.85 4.98
C LEU A 42 -14.11 -7.20 6.02
N LEU A 43 -12.83 -7.02 5.69
CA LEU A 43 -11.83 -6.36 6.51
C LEU A 43 -11.86 -4.83 6.39
N SER A 44 -12.71 -4.24 5.54
CA SER A 44 -12.69 -2.81 5.21
C SER A 44 -11.30 -2.34 4.73
N ILE A 45 -10.66 -3.13 3.87
CA ILE A 45 -9.40 -2.79 3.19
C ILE A 45 -9.74 -2.36 1.77
N GLU A 46 -9.12 -1.27 1.31
CA GLU A 46 -9.29 -0.78 -0.05
C GLU A 46 -8.82 -1.84 -1.07
N VAL A 47 -9.69 -2.16 -2.02
CA VAL A 47 -9.39 -3.10 -3.10
C VAL A 47 -8.36 -2.47 -4.06
N PRO A 48 -7.23 -3.12 -4.34
CA PRO A 48 -6.20 -2.57 -5.22
C PRO A 48 -6.68 -2.54 -6.68
N ARG A 49 -5.93 -1.88 -7.57
CA ARG A 49 -6.26 -1.87 -9.00
C ARG A 49 -5.98 -3.25 -9.59
N ILE A 50 -7.06 -3.99 -9.85
CA ILE A 50 -6.99 -5.32 -10.45
C ILE A 50 -6.98 -5.19 -11.97
N SER A 51 -6.03 -5.88 -12.62
CA SER A 51 -5.92 -5.94 -14.07
C SER A 51 -7.20 -6.47 -14.73
N SER A 52 -7.48 -6.01 -15.95
CA SER A 52 -8.62 -6.46 -16.75
C SER A 52 -8.65 -7.98 -16.96
N LYS A 53 -7.49 -8.64 -16.92
CA LYS A 53 -7.32 -10.11 -16.99
C LYS A 53 -7.89 -10.86 -15.79
N HIS A 54 -8.09 -10.16 -14.67
CA HIS A 54 -8.54 -10.73 -13.40
C HIS A 54 -9.82 -10.07 -12.88
N ARG A 55 -10.62 -9.43 -13.74
CA ARG A 55 -11.89 -8.75 -13.34
C ARG A 55 -12.84 -9.63 -12.53
N GLY A 56 -12.84 -10.95 -12.78
CA GLY A 56 -13.66 -11.90 -12.01
C GLY A 56 -13.36 -11.92 -10.51
N LEU A 57 -12.18 -11.41 -10.09
CA LEU A 57 -11.89 -11.21 -8.67
C LEU A 57 -12.80 -10.15 -8.04
N ALA A 58 -13.11 -9.07 -8.75
CA ALA A 58 -13.91 -7.97 -8.20
C ALA A 58 -15.41 -8.30 -8.08
N THR A 59 -15.91 -9.23 -8.89
CA THR A 59 -17.35 -9.47 -9.04
C THR A 59 -17.87 -10.73 -8.35
N THR A 60 -16.99 -11.62 -7.91
CA THR A 60 -17.39 -12.94 -7.39
C THR A 60 -17.14 -13.02 -5.88
N THR A 61 -17.91 -13.85 -5.18
CA THR A 61 -17.57 -14.23 -3.80
C THR A 61 -16.48 -15.29 -3.84
N ILE A 62 -15.39 -15.06 -3.13
CA ILE A 62 -14.20 -15.92 -3.18
C ILE A 62 -13.99 -16.55 -1.81
N VAL A 63 -13.71 -17.85 -1.81
CA VAL A 63 -13.36 -18.63 -0.63
C VAL A 63 -12.07 -19.40 -0.86
N ALA A 64 -11.31 -19.66 0.19
CA ALA A 64 -10.08 -20.44 0.13
C ALA A 64 -10.24 -21.81 0.79
N VAL A 65 -9.56 -22.80 0.24
CA VAL A 65 -9.45 -24.16 0.80
C VAL A 65 -8.00 -24.64 0.77
N PRO A 66 -7.57 -25.51 1.70
CA PRO A 66 -6.19 -25.98 1.72
C PRO A 66 -5.89 -26.97 0.59
N HIS A 67 -6.83 -27.87 0.24
CA HIS A 67 -6.64 -28.86 -0.81
C HIS A 67 -7.68 -28.78 -1.94
N ALA A 68 -7.29 -29.24 -3.12
CA ALA A 68 -8.19 -29.27 -4.28
C ALA A 68 -9.43 -30.17 -4.07
N ASN A 69 -9.30 -31.20 -3.23
CA ASN A 69 -10.39 -32.12 -2.89
C ASN A 69 -11.45 -31.49 -1.98
N ASP A 70 -11.13 -30.37 -1.31
CA ASP A 70 -12.07 -29.67 -0.45
C ASP A 70 -13.01 -28.74 -1.23
N LYS A 71 -12.78 -28.58 -2.54
CA LYS A 71 -13.60 -27.72 -3.40
C LYS A 71 -15.04 -28.22 -3.43
N ARG A 72 -15.98 -27.30 -3.26
CA ARG A 72 -17.40 -27.52 -3.55
C ARG A 72 -17.90 -26.49 -4.54
N HIS A 73 -18.78 -26.93 -5.43
CA HIS A 73 -19.44 -26.04 -6.37
C HIS A 73 -20.64 -25.37 -5.69
N ILE A 74 -20.60 -24.04 -5.56
CA ILE A 74 -21.73 -23.22 -5.12
C ILE A 74 -21.90 -22.09 -6.13
N VAL A 75 -23.14 -21.89 -6.60
CA VAL A 75 -23.46 -20.84 -7.58
C VAL A 75 -23.08 -19.46 -7.03
N GLY A 76 -22.25 -18.74 -7.78
CA GLY A 76 -21.74 -17.41 -7.44
C GLY A 76 -20.51 -17.41 -6.52
N VAL A 77 -19.94 -18.58 -6.21
CA VAL A 77 -18.75 -18.72 -5.37
C VAL A 77 -17.60 -19.30 -6.18
N LYS A 78 -16.46 -18.61 -6.14
CA LYS A 78 -15.19 -19.07 -6.69
C LYS A 78 -14.30 -19.61 -5.57
N VAL A 79 -13.73 -20.79 -5.78
CA VAL A 79 -12.85 -21.44 -4.80
C VAL A 79 -11.40 -21.31 -5.25
N VAL A 80 -10.54 -20.79 -4.37
CA VAL A 80 -9.08 -20.80 -4.54
C VAL A 80 -8.46 -21.87 -3.65
N VAL A 81 -7.46 -22.58 -4.19
CA VAL A 81 -6.69 -23.56 -3.40
C VAL A 81 -5.45 -22.87 -2.87
N TRP A 82 -5.18 -23.01 -1.59
CA TRP A 82 -4.07 -22.38 -0.91
C TRP A 82 -3.42 -23.38 0.05
N PRO A 83 -2.44 -24.17 -0.43
CA PRO A 83 -1.78 -25.23 0.35
C PRO A 83 -0.65 -24.67 1.24
N PHE A 84 -0.84 -23.47 1.78
CA PHE A 84 0.09 -22.75 2.67
C PHE A 84 -0.71 -22.32 3.92
N PRO A 85 -0.07 -21.76 4.96
CA PRO A 85 -0.78 -21.34 6.17
C PRO A 85 -2.04 -20.54 5.82
N LEU A 86 -3.19 -21.08 6.22
CA LEU A 86 -4.51 -20.51 5.91
C LEU A 86 -5.02 -19.80 7.15
N ASP A 87 -4.29 -18.78 7.58
CA ASP A 87 -4.63 -17.97 8.75
C ASP A 87 -5.97 -17.28 8.53
N THR A 88 -6.80 -17.25 9.56
CA THR A 88 -8.13 -16.68 9.47
C THR A 88 -8.43 -15.72 10.61
N VAL A 89 -9.40 -14.84 10.37
CA VAL A 89 -9.99 -13.95 11.36
C VAL A 89 -11.51 -14.02 11.22
N ILE A 90 -12.21 -13.75 12.32
CA ILE A 90 -13.68 -13.77 12.37
C ILE A 90 -14.18 -12.33 12.39
N ILE A 91 -15.08 -12.02 11.45
CA ILE A 91 -15.69 -10.70 11.28
C ILE A 91 -17.11 -10.74 11.84
N GLU A 92 -17.40 -9.81 12.77
CA GLU A 92 -18.70 -9.67 13.46
C GLU A 92 -19.20 -10.99 14.08
N GLY A 93 -18.30 -11.86 14.53
CA GLY A 93 -18.63 -13.17 15.11
C GLY A 93 -19.25 -14.18 14.14
N GLN A 94 -19.37 -13.85 12.85
CA GLN A 94 -20.18 -14.62 11.89
C GLN A 94 -19.41 -15.07 10.66
N PHE A 95 -18.51 -14.24 10.14
CA PHE A 95 -17.85 -14.49 8.85
C PHE A 95 -16.36 -14.76 9.05
N THR A 96 -15.93 -15.99 8.80
CA THR A 96 -14.51 -16.33 8.77
C THR A 96 -13.90 -15.92 7.43
N CYS A 97 -12.84 -15.12 7.44
CA CYS A 97 -12.07 -14.79 6.25
C CYS A 97 -10.56 -14.97 6.49
N THR A 98 -9.77 -15.01 5.42
CA THR A 98 -8.32 -15.05 5.51
C THR A 98 -7.79 -13.82 6.24
N SER A 99 -6.72 -13.99 7.03
CA SER A 99 -6.04 -12.88 7.71
C SER A 99 -5.52 -11.86 6.68
N PRO A 100 -5.24 -10.60 7.06
CA PRO A 100 -4.66 -9.61 6.16
C PRO A 100 -3.36 -10.09 5.48
N ALA A 101 -2.45 -10.71 6.24
CA ALA A 101 -1.19 -11.24 5.71
C ALA A 101 -1.39 -12.39 4.71
N CYS A 102 -2.27 -13.34 5.05
CA CYS A 102 -2.65 -14.43 4.16
C CYS A 102 -3.30 -13.91 2.86
N THR A 103 -4.24 -12.96 3.01
CA THR A 103 -4.93 -12.31 1.88
C THR A 103 -3.93 -11.59 0.96
N TRP A 104 -3.00 -10.83 1.52
CA TRP A 104 -1.95 -10.14 0.78
C TRP A 104 -1.05 -11.12 0.00
N ALA A 105 -0.62 -12.21 0.64
CA ALA A 105 0.17 -13.24 -0.02
C ALA A 105 -0.59 -13.93 -1.17
N MET A 106 -1.88 -14.22 -1.00
CA MET A 106 -2.73 -14.76 -2.08
C MET A 106 -2.82 -13.80 -3.28
N PHE A 107 -2.89 -12.49 -3.04
CA PHE A 107 -2.93 -11.48 -4.10
C PHE A 107 -1.65 -11.39 -4.94
N SER A 108 -0.52 -11.91 -4.45
CA SER A 108 0.75 -11.88 -5.19
C SER A 108 0.71 -12.64 -6.52
N ALA A 109 -0.21 -13.59 -6.66
CA ALA A 109 -0.47 -14.32 -7.90
C ALA A 109 -1.23 -13.50 -8.95
N TYR A 110 -1.90 -12.40 -8.55
CA TYR A 110 -2.84 -11.64 -9.37
C TYR A 110 -2.45 -10.18 -9.58
N LEU A 111 -1.69 -9.58 -8.66
CA LEU A 111 -1.29 -8.17 -8.73
C LEU A 111 0.11 -8.01 -9.32
N GLU A 112 0.32 -6.92 -10.04
CA GLU A 112 1.66 -6.42 -10.34
C GLU A 112 2.37 -5.98 -9.05
N LEU A 113 3.72 -5.93 -9.08
CA LEU A 113 4.51 -5.60 -7.89
C LEU A 113 4.08 -4.28 -7.24
N GLU A 114 3.80 -3.27 -8.06
CA GLU A 114 3.34 -1.96 -7.59
C GLU A 114 2.03 -2.04 -6.80
N GLU A 115 1.01 -2.71 -7.34
CA GLU A 115 -0.28 -2.83 -6.66
C GLU A 115 -0.21 -3.78 -5.46
N LEU A 116 0.75 -4.70 -5.42
CA LEU A 116 1.03 -5.49 -4.22
C LEU A 116 1.67 -4.65 -3.10
N ILE A 117 2.50 -3.66 -3.44
CA ILE A 117 3.03 -2.68 -2.48
C ILE A 117 1.91 -1.78 -1.98
N VAL A 118 1.08 -1.27 -2.89
CA VAL A 118 -0.10 -0.45 -2.53
C VAL A 118 -1.03 -1.21 -1.59
N LEU A 119 -1.28 -2.49 -1.84
CA LEU A 119 -2.09 -3.32 -0.95
C LEU A 119 -1.44 -3.52 0.42
N ALA A 120 -0.11 -3.68 0.49
CA ALA A 120 0.58 -3.79 1.78
C ALA A 120 0.41 -2.48 2.60
N ASP A 121 0.70 -1.34 1.98
CA ASP A 121 0.60 -0.02 2.62
C ASP A 121 -0.85 0.28 3.07
N SER A 122 -1.85 -0.09 2.26
CA SER A 122 -3.26 0.13 2.59
C SER A 122 -3.75 -0.72 3.76
N MET A 123 -3.06 -1.82 4.09
CA MET A 123 -3.32 -2.63 5.29
C MET A 123 -2.61 -2.09 6.54
N MET A 124 -1.68 -1.13 6.39
CA MET A 124 -0.86 -0.59 7.47
C MET A 124 -1.11 0.92 7.67
N ARG A 125 -2.37 1.37 7.50
CA ARG A 125 -2.76 2.77 7.60
C ARG A 125 -2.41 3.40 8.95
N ARG A 126 -2.19 4.72 8.96
CA ARG A 126 -1.98 5.49 10.20
C ARG A 126 -3.24 5.54 11.06
N ASP A 127 -4.42 5.68 10.46
CA ASP A 127 -5.69 5.54 11.20
C ASP A 127 -5.81 4.11 11.75
N ARG A 128 -5.76 3.98 13.07
CA ARG A 128 -5.87 2.69 13.78
C ARG A 128 -7.16 1.93 13.47
N ARG A 129 -8.22 2.62 13.04
CA ARG A 129 -9.48 2.00 12.61
C ARG A 129 -9.37 1.33 11.25
N LEU A 130 -8.36 1.67 10.45
CA LEU A 130 -8.08 1.11 9.12
C LEU A 130 -6.80 0.27 9.09
N CYS A 131 -5.95 0.36 10.10
CA CYS A 131 -4.80 -0.54 10.26
C CYS A 131 -5.29 -1.99 10.49
N ARG A 132 -4.75 -2.93 9.72
CA ARG A 132 -5.13 -4.35 9.74
C ARG A 132 -3.94 -5.28 9.95
N THR A 133 -2.74 -4.83 9.64
CA THR A 133 -1.51 -5.61 9.80
C THR A 133 -0.33 -4.70 10.10
N THR A 134 0.81 -5.31 10.39
CA THR A 134 2.12 -4.65 10.45
C THR A 134 3.04 -5.26 9.40
N ILE A 135 4.19 -4.61 9.17
CA ILE A 135 5.20 -5.15 8.27
C ILE A 135 5.79 -6.47 8.81
N ASP A 136 5.93 -6.57 10.14
CA ASP A 136 6.41 -7.78 10.81
C ASP A 136 5.44 -8.94 10.62
N ALA A 137 4.14 -8.70 10.70
CA ALA A 137 3.14 -9.74 10.43
C ALA A 137 3.15 -10.20 8.96
N LEU A 138 3.39 -9.29 8.00
CA LEU A 138 3.57 -9.67 6.60
C LEU A 138 4.85 -10.48 6.38
N SER A 139 5.96 -10.11 7.05
CA SER A 139 7.22 -10.84 6.97
C SER A 139 7.11 -12.23 7.61
N LEU A 140 6.53 -12.31 8.80
CA LEU A 140 6.32 -13.55 9.54
C LEU A 140 5.55 -14.57 8.71
N TYR A 141 4.48 -14.14 8.03
CA TYR A 141 3.72 -15.03 7.16
C TYR A 141 4.58 -15.60 5.99
N LEU A 142 5.51 -14.82 5.44
CA LEU A 142 6.44 -15.34 4.43
C LEU A 142 7.43 -16.33 5.04
N ASP A 143 7.94 -16.05 6.23
CA ASP A 143 8.88 -16.92 6.94
C ASP A 143 8.21 -18.26 7.30
N GLU A 144 6.94 -18.25 7.70
CA GLU A 144 6.12 -19.46 7.93
C GLU A 144 5.91 -20.28 6.65
N ALA A 145 5.60 -19.62 5.52
CA ALA A 145 5.48 -20.31 4.24
C ALA A 145 6.80 -20.96 3.80
N GLU A 146 7.94 -20.30 4.06
CA GLU A 146 9.27 -20.86 3.79
C GLU A 146 9.60 -22.02 4.73
N ALA A 147 9.30 -21.90 6.02
CA ALA A 147 9.46 -22.98 6.98
C ALA A 147 8.63 -24.22 6.59
N GLN A 148 7.38 -24.03 6.16
CA GLN A 148 6.53 -25.13 5.67
C GLN A 148 7.17 -25.84 4.47
N VAL A 149 7.68 -25.09 3.48
CA VAL A 149 8.35 -25.67 2.31
C VAL A 149 9.62 -26.43 2.70
N ARG A 150 10.39 -25.89 3.66
CA ARG A 150 11.60 -26.54 4.18
C ARG A 150 11.27 -27.88 4.85
N ALA A 151 10.31 -27.88 5.77
CA ALA A 151 9.85 -29.10 6.45
C ALA A 151 9.31 -30.15 5.47
N ASN A 152 8.57 -29.73 4.44
CA ASN A 152 8.08 -30.64 3.40
C ASN A 152 9.23 -31.31 2.62
N LYS A 153 10.28 -30.55 2.29
CA LYS A 153 11.47 -31.08 1.60
C LYS A 153 12.26 -32.06 2.47
N GLU A 154 12.40 -31.77 3.77
CA GLU A 154 13.02 -32.68 4.74
C GLU A 154 12.24 -34.00 4.82
N ASN A 155 10.92 -33.96 4.68
CA ASN A 155 10.05 -35.14 4.59
C ASN A 155 10.00 -35.80 3.20
N GLY A 156 10.90 -35.43 2.28
CA GLY A 156 11.02 -36.02 0.94
C GLY A 156 9.98 -35.56 -0.08
N ALA A 157 9.13 -34.58 0.26
CA ALA A 157 8.14 -34.04 -0.68
C ALA A 157 8.75 -32.98 -1.60
N ASN A 158 8.38 -33.03 -2.88
CA ASN A 158 8.73 -31.95 -3.81
C ASN A 158 7.82 -30.73 -3.59
N SER A 159 8.27 -29.79 -2.75
CA SER A 159 7.52 -28.60 -2.38
C SER A 159 8.20 -27.31 -2.85
N TYR A 160 7.40 -26.35 -3.30
CA TYR A 160 7.84 -25.04 -3.75
C TYR A 160 7.03 -23.95 -3.06
N LEU A 161 7.63 -22.77 -2.94
CA LEU A 161 6.93 -21.58 -2.43
C LEU A 161 5.76 -21.18 -3.35
N PHE A 162 4.76 -20.51 -2.79
CA PHE A 162 3.61 -20.08 -3.57
C PHE A 162 4.00 -19.13 -4.70
N ARG A 163 3.22 -19.16 -5.78
CA ARG A 163 3.39 -18.23 -6.90
C ARG A 163 3.25 -16.81 -6.39
N GLY A 164 4.34 -16.04 -6.53
CA GLY A 164 4.38 -14.64 -6.10
C GLY A 164 5.12 -14.40 -4.78
N TYR A 165 5.65 -15.44 -4.11
CA TYR A 165 6.48 -15.28 -2.90
C TYR A 165 7.63 -14.27 -3.08
N ASN A 166 8.41 -14.41 -4.15
CA ASN A 166 9.50 -13.48 -4.47
C ASN A 166 9.02 -12.06 -4.81
N LYS A 167 7.75 -11.90 -5.18
CA LYS A 167 7.11 -10.59 -5.39
C LYS A 167 6.70 -9.98 -4.05
N CYS A 168 6.17 -10.78 -3.11
CA CYS A 168 5.93 -10.36 -1.73
C CYS A 168 7.23 -9.88 -1.06
N ARG A 169 8.32 -10.65 -1.13
CA ARG A 169 9.63 -10.26 -0.59
C ARG A 169 10.10 -8.91 -1.14
N ARG A 170 9.95 -8.68 -2.45
CA ARG A 170 10.29 -7.39 -3.08
C ARG A 170 9.36 -6.26 -2.66
N ALA A 171 8.07 -6.54 -2.51
CA ALA A 171 7.10 -5.57 -2.08
C ALA A 171 7.43 -5.05 -0.67
N LEU A 172 7.86 -5.92 0.26
CA LEU A 172 8.26 -5.51 1.62
C LEU A 172 9.44 -4.52 1.63
N LEU A 173 10.36 -4.60 0.66
CA LEU A 173 11.47 -3.64 0.55
C LEU A 173 10.99 -2.20 0.30
N LEU A 174 9.84 -2.06 -0.35
CA LEU A 174 9.26 -0.77 -0.73
C LEU A 174 8.01 -0.41 0.06
N ALA A 175 7.44 -1.33 0.83
CA ALA A 175 6.26 -1.09 1.66
C ALA A 175 6.57 -0.10 2.78
N ARG A 176 5.62 0.78 3.06
CA ARG A 176 5.70 1.79 4.12
C ARG A 176 4.38 1.79 4.89
N ALA A 177 4.49 1.62 6.21
CA ALA A 177 3.36 1.81 7.11
C ALA A 177 3.05 3.30 7.26
N GLY A 178 1.82 3.59 7.70
CA GLY A 178 1.40 4.94 8.07
C GLY A 178 0.91 5.81 6.92
N THR A 179 0.68 5.26 5.72
CA THR A 179 -0.02 6.00 4.64
C THR A 179 -1.49 6.18 5.01
N ASP A 180 -2.15 7.23 4.49
CA ASP A 180 -3.58 7.45 4.68
C ASP A 180 -4.41 7.14 3.43
N SER A 181 -3.78 7.16 2.25
CA SER A 181 -4.41 6.81 0.98
C SER A 181 -3.55 5.91 0.11
N SER A 182 -4.18 5.13 -0.78
CA SER A 182 -3.45 4.30 -1.74
C SER A 182 -2.79 5.15 -2.83
N MET A 183 -3.19 6.42 -2.92
CA MET A 183 -2.64 7.38 -3.85
C MET A 183 -1.32 7.95 -3.35
N GLU A 184 -1.15 8.17 -2.04
CA GLU A 184 0.14 8.48 -1.43
C GLU A 184 1.21 7.44 -1.78
N THR A 185 0.90 6.14 -1.65
CA THR A 185 1.85 5.08 -2.05
C THR A 185 2.22 5.17 -3.52
N ARG A 186 1.25 5.42 -4.41
CA ARG A 186 1.52 5.54 -5.86
C ARG A 186 2.38 6.77 -6.16
N THR A 187 2.07 7.92 -5.56
CA THR A 187 2.86 9.16 -5.64
C THR A 187 4.29 8.91 -5.18
N ARG A 188 4.46 8.24 -4.03
CA ARG A 188 5.76 7.88 -3.47
C ARG A 188 6.57 7.04 -4.46
N LEU A 189 5.97 5.97 -4.99
CA LEU A 189 6.66 5.07 -5.93
C LEU A 189 7.08 5.76 -7.22
N VAL A 190 6.32 6.75 -7.71
CA VAL A 190 6.72 7.57 -8.86
C VAL A 190 8.07 8.26 -8.60
N LEU A 191 8.26 8.88 -7.44
CA LEU A 191 9.50 9.58 -7.11
C LEU A 191 10.71 8.63 -7.13
N LEU A 192 10.55 7.44 -6.54
CA LEU A 192 11.60 6.41 -6.56
C LEU A 192 11.96 5.97 -7.99
N LYS A 193 10.96 5.86 -8.90
CA LYS A 193 11.19 5.46 -10.29
C LYS A 193 12.06 6.45 -11.07
N TYR A 194 12.17 7.70 -10.64
CA TYR A 194 13.05 8.71 -11.25
C TYR A 194 14.32 8.97 -10.42
N GLY A 195 14.63 8.08 -9.47
CA GLY A 195 15.89 8.09 -8.74
C GLY A 195 15.97 9.12 -7.61
N LEU A 196 14.83 9.69 -7.21
CA LEU A 196 14.71 10.40 -5.93
C LEU A 196 14.72 9.38 -4.78
N ASP A 197 15.14 9.83 -3.61
CA ASP A 197 15.11 9.00 -2.41
C ASP A 197 13.67 8.77 -1.94
N CYS A 198 13.43 7.81 -1.05
CA CYS A 198 12.08 7.58 -0.55
C CYS A 198 11.66 8.72 0.39
N PRO A 199 10.61 9.49 0.09
CA PRO A 199 10.10 10.48 1.04
C PRO A 199 9.56 9.78 2.29
N GLN A 200 9.56 10.51 3.40
CA GLN A 200 8.89 10.10 4.63
C GLN A 200 7.38 10.24 4.45
N VAL A 201 6.63 9.24 4.89
CA VAL A 201 5.17 9.19 4.80
C VAL A 201 4.57 9.81 6.06
N ASN A 202 3.52 10.62 5.92
CA ASN A 202 2.79 11.21 7.05
C ASN A 202 3.73 11.91 8.05
N TYR A 203 4.61 12.78 7.54
CA TYR A 203 5.57 13.47 8.39
C TYR A 203 4.87 14.54 9.25
N PRO A 204 4.97 14.50 10.59
CA PRO A 204 4.29 15.46 11.44
C PRO A 204 5.04 16.79 11.50
N ILE A 205 4.30 17.89 11.33
CA ILE A 205 4.79 19.25 11.60
C ILE A 205 3.90 19.96 12.61
N PHE A 206 4.51 20.78 13.46
CA PHE A 206 3.82 21.64 14.41
C PHE A 206 3.90 23.07 13.90
N VAL A 207 2.74 23.68 13.64
CA VAL A 207 2.65 25.05 13.09
C VAL A 207 1.98 25.96 14.11
N GLY A 208 2.63 27.09 14.41
CA GLY A 208 2.16 28.04 15.42
C GLY A 208 2.04 27.39 16.81
N ASN A 209 0.96 27.72 17.53
CA ASN A 209 0.67 27.17 18.86
C ASN A 209 -0.23 25.94 18.83
N ASN A 210 -0.37 25.28 17.67
CA ASN A 210 -1.25 24.11 17.57
C ASN A 210 -0.70 22.92 18.36
N THR A 211 -1.53 22.36 19.23
CA THR A 211 -1.22 21.15 20.01
C THR A 211 -1.31 19.86 19.18
N ARG A 212 -1.96 19.91 18.02
CA ARG A 212 -2.07 18.78 17.09
C ARG A 212 -1.18 19.01 15.87
N PRO A 213 -0.37 18.01 15.47
CA PRO A 213 0.45 18.13 14.28
C PRO A 213 -0.40 18.10 13.00
N ILE A 214 0.10 18.78 11.98
CA ILE A 214 -0.30 18.59 10.59
C ILE A 214 0.55 17.47 10.03
N TYR A 215 -0.08 16.40 9.53
CA TYR A 215 0.63 15.30 8.88
C TYR A 215 0.76 15.60 7.40
N LEU A 216 1.98 15.66 6.90
CA LEU A 216 2.29 15.84 5.49
C LEU A 216 2.29 14.48 4.79
N ASP A 217 1.52 14.31 3.73
CA ASP A 217 1.35 13.04 3.01
C ASP A 217 2.71 12.39 2.70
N LEU A 218 3.57 13.14 2.02
CA LEU A 218 4.95 12.79 1.73
C LEU A 218 5.86 14.00 1.98
N ALA A 219 7.02 13.78 2.59
CA ALA A 219 7.96 14.83 2.91
C ALA A 219 9.42 14.44 2.65
N TYR A 220 10.21 15.44 2.27
CA TYR A 220 11.67 15.45 2.44
C TYR A 220 12.02 16.49 3.51
N PRO A 221 12.01 16.13 4.80
CA PRO A 221 12.27 17.07 5.90
C PRO A 221 13.64 17.74 5.80
N GLU A 222 14.63 17.01 5.30
CA GLU A 222 15.97 17.53 5.05
C GLU A 222 15.98 18.76 4.12
N PHE A 223 14.97 18.91 3.26
CA PHE A 223 14.83 20.03 2.33
C PHE A 223 13.57 20.86 2.61
N LYS A 224 12.79 20.54 3.66
CA LYS A 224 11.44 21.08 3.90
C LYS A 224 10.57 21.10 2.64
N VAL A 225 10.58 20.00 1.87
CA VAL A 225 9.68 19.81 0.71
C VAL A 225 8.52 18.92 1.10
N CYS A 226 7.31 19.38 0.83
CA CYS A 226 6.05 18.69 1.12
C CYS A 226 5.33 18.35 -0.20
N ILE A 227 4.78 17.14 -0.29
CA ILE A 227 4.10 16.62 -1.48
C ILE A 227 2.75 16.06 -1.01
N GLU A 228 1.66 16.74 -1.36
CA GLU A 228 0.29 16.40 -0.94
C GLU A 228 -0.50 15.85 -2.13
N TYR A 229 -1.13 14.70 -1.96
CA TYR A 229 -2.02 14.15 -2.96
C TYR A 229 -3.46 14.67 -2.73
N GLU A 230 -3.93 15.48 -3.67
CA GLU A 230 -5.27 16.01 -3.65
C GLU A 230 -6.19 15.18 -4.56
N GLY A 231 -7.18 14.55 -3.93
CA GLY A 231 -8.25 13.82 -4.59
C GLY A 231 -9.19 14.73 -5.39
N SER A 232 -10.31 14.16 -5.86
CA SER A 232 -11.31 14.97 -6.59
C SER A 232 -11.95 15.96 -5.61
N HIS A 233 -11.78 17.26 -5.86
CA HIS A 233 -12.26 18.33 -4.97
C HIS A 233 -13.79 18.35 -4.86
N HIS A 234 -14.29 18.39 -3.63
CA HIS A 234 -15.62 18.88 -3.33
C HIS A 234 -15.54 20.38 -3.02
N ALA A 235 -16.42 21.20 -3.60
CA ALA A 235 -16.38 22.67 -3.45
C ALA A 235 -16.37 23.15 -1.98
N GLY A 236 -16.90 22.35 -1.04
CA GLY A 236 -16.91 22.66 0.39
C GLY A 236 -15.58 22.50 1.13
N GLN A 237 -14.54 21.91 0.51
CA GLN A 237 -13.24 21.67 1.14
C GLN A 237 -12.19 22.75 0.81
N TRP A 238 -12.42 23.55 -0.24
CA TRP A 238 -11.42 24.46 -0.80
C TRP A 238 -10.84 25.47 0.21
N LEU A 239 -11.68 26.07 1.07
CA LEU A 239 -11.21 27.02 2.09
C LEU A 239 -10.30 26.36 3.14
N ASN A 240 -10.59 25.11 3.52
CA ASN A 240 -9.78 24.38 4.48
C ASN A 240 -8.45 23.94 3.85
N ASP A 241 -8.49 23.49 2.59
CA ASP A 241 -7.29 23.08 1.85
C ASP A 241 -6.37 24.29 1.61
N ALA A 242 -6.92 25.44 1.22
CA ALA A 242 -6.18 26.69 1.07
C ALA A 242 -5.53 27.14 2.38
N ARG A 243 -6.27 27.10 3.50
CA ARG A 243 -5.73 27.44 4.83
C ARG A 243 -4.63 26.46 5.26
N ARG A 244 -4.83 25.16 5.04
CA ARG A 244 -3.85 24.12 5.33
C ARG A 244 -2.56 24.37 4.56
N ARG A 245 -2.66 24.62 3.26
CA ARG A 245 -1.52 24.95 2.40
C ARG A 245 -0.78 26.19 2.90
N GLN A 246 -1.50 27.27 3.19
CA GLN A 246 -0.91 28.51 3.71
C GLN A 246 -0.13 28.25 5.01
N MET A 247 -0.68 27.49 5.95
CA MET A 247 0.02 27.14 7.19
C MET A 247 1.31 26.34 6.95
N ILE A 248 1.32 25.44 5.96
CA ILE A 248 2.50 24.65 5.60
C ILE A 248 3.57 25.55 4.95
N GLU A 249 3.16 26.42 4.03
CA GLU A 249 4.04 27.39 3.37
C GLU A 249 4.62 28.41 4.36
N ASP A 250 3.81 28.95 5.28
CA ASP A 250 4.22 29.87 6.35
C ASP A 250 5.21 29.21 7.33
N ALA A 251 5.11 27.89 7.52
CA ALA A 251 6.10 27.10 8.26
C ALA A 251 7.41 26.86 7.47
N GLY A 252 7.55 27.46 6.28
CA GLY A 252 8.74 27.42 5.44
C GLY A 252 8.89 26.15 4.62
N TRP A 253 7.80 25.42 4.35
CA TRP A 253 7.82 24.24 3.49
C TRP A 253 7.52 24.61 2.03
N LYS A 254 8.26 24.00 1.10
CA LYS A 254 7.95 24.04 -0.33
C LYS A 254 6.80 23.07 -0.62
N TYR A 255 5.62 23.59 -0.89
CA TYR A 255 4.41 22.80 -1.16
C TYR A 255 4.33 22.34 -2.62
N ILE A 256 4.06 21.05 -2.83
CA ILE A 256 3.82 20.46 -4.14
C ILE A 256 2.47 19.74 -4.10
N GLN A 257 1.53 20.26 -4.87
CA GLN A 257 0.23 19.62 -5.09
C GLN A 257 0.36 18.51 -6.13
N VAL A 258 -0.19 17.34 -5.83
CA VAL A 258 -0.24 16.18 -6.74
C VAL A 258 -1.68 15.79 -6.96
N THR A 259 -2.07 15.62 -8.21
CA THR A 259 -3.41 15.18 -8.60
C THR A 259 -3.34 13.85 -9.35
N LYS A 260 -4.50 13.32 -9.73
CA LYS A 260 -4.58 12.14 -10.60
C LYS A 260 -3.87 12.30 -11.95
N LEU A 261 -3.72 13.52 -12.46
CA LEU A 261 -3.07 13.78 -13.75
C LEU A 261 -1.56 13.57 -13.68
N ASP A 262 -0.96 13.88 -12.53
CA ASP A 262 0.48 13.76 -12.28
C ASP A 262 0.97 12.31 -12.17
N ILE A 263 0.05 11.36 -11.98
CA ILE A 263 0.36 9.93 -11.84
C ILE A 263 -0.52 9.07 -12.77
N GLY A 264 -1.08 9.68 -13.82
CA GLY A 264 -1.95 9.02 -14.79
C GLY A 264 -1.20 8.38 -15.95
N ASN A 265 0.00 8.88 -16.29
CA ASN A 265 0.85 8.39 -17.36
C ASN A 265 2.32 8.79 -17.11
N GLU A 266 3.24 8.25 -17.92
CA GLU A 266 4.68 8.47 -17.78
C GLU A 266 5.13 9.94 -17.89
N ALA A 267 4.50 10.73 -18.77
CA ALA A 267 4.83 12.15 -18.91
C ALA A 267 4.43 12.94 -17.64
N GLY A 268 3.28 12.64 -17.05
CA GLY A 268 2.86 13.21 -15.77
C GLY A 268 3.79 12.80 -14.63
N GLU A 269 4.17 11.51 -14.59
CA GLU A 269 5.10 10.99 -13.59
C GLU A 269 6.47 11.70 -13.64
N GLU A 270 7.01 11.89 -14.84
CA GLU A 270 8.27 12.62 -15.04
C GLU A 270 8.14 14.09 -14.64
N ALA A 271 7.07 14.77 -15.05
CA ALA A 271 6.82 16.16 -14.69
C ALA A 271 6.73 16.33 -13.17
N LEU A 272 6.08 15.39 -12.46
CA LEU A 272 6.05 15.38 -11.01
C LEU A 272 7.46 15.26 -10.41
N ALA A 273 8.25 14.27 -10.85
CA ALA A 273 9.61 14.08 -10.37
C ALA A 273 10.49 15.31 -10.60
N ARG A 274 10.34 15.95 -11.77
CA ARG A 274 11.04 17.19 -12.14
C ARG A 274 10.67 18.35 -11.22
N ARG A 275 9.39 18.58 -10.95
CA ARG A 275 8.97 19.62 -9.99
C ARG A 275 9.55 19.39 -8.60
N VAL A 276 9.62 18.14 -8.13
CA VAL A 276 10.24 17.82 -6.84
C VAL A 276 11.74 18.13 -6.87
N ALA A 277 12.46 17.72 -7.91
CA ALA A 277 13.87 18.03 -8.09
C ALA A 277 14.14 19.55 -8.12
N GLU A 278 13.29 20.31 -8.81
CA GLU A 278 13.34 21.77 -8.87
C GLU A 278 13.14 22.40 -7.49
N ARG A 279 12.16 21.95 -6.69
CA ARG A 279 11.97 22.44 -5.32
C ARG A 279 13.15 22.15 -4.41
N ILE A 280 13.76 20.97 -4.53
CA ILE A 280 14.98 20.64 -3.79
C ILE A 280 16.15 21.54 -4.26
N GLN A 281 16.27 21.80 -5.56
CA GLN A 281 17.28 22.71 -6.09
C GLN A 281 17.07 24.16 -5.62
N GLU A 282 15.84 24.66 -5.55
CA GLU A 282 15.52 25.99 -5.00
C GLU A 282 16.01 26.14 -3.55
N VAL A 283 15.90 25.08 -2.75
CA VAL A 283 16.31 25.08 -1.33
C VAL A 283 17.83 24.93 -1.18
N THR A 284 18.42 24.04 -1.98
CA THR A 284 19.83 23.63 -1.80
C THR A 284 20.83 24.41 -2.66
N GLY A 285 20.36 25.07 -3.71
CA GLY A 285 21.20 25.63 -4.77
C GLY A 285 21.95 24.58 -5.60
N LYS A 286 21.65 23.28 -5.43
CA LYS A 286 22.33 22.16 -6.10
C LYS A 286 21.37 21.47 -7.06
N THR A 287 21.82 21.21 -8.28
CA THR A 287 21.02 20.48 -9.27
C THR A 287 20.81 19.03 -8.84
N VAL A 288 19.54 18.61 -8.80
CA VAL A 288 19.15 17.22 -8.50
C VAL A 288 18.99 16.46 -9.82
N GLN A 289 19.92 15.54 -10.09
CA GLN A 289 19.90 14.72 -11.30
C GLN A 289 18.90 13.57 -11.15
N LEU A 290 17.87 13.58 -12.00
CA LEU A 290 16.92 12.48 -12.14
C LEU A 290 17.49 11.37 -13.02
N THR A 291 17.05 10.14 -12.81
CA THR A 291 17.35 9.02 -13.72
C THR A 291 16.27 8.89 -14.79
N MET A 292 16.57 8.15 -15.86
CA MET A 292 15.51 7.59 -16.71
C MET A 292 14.53 6.80 -15.86
N ARG A 293 13.27 6.74 -16.31
CA ARG A 293 12.21 6.03 -15.61
C ARG A 293 12.60 4.57 -15.40
N GLN A 294 12.54 4.15 -14.15
CA GLN A 294 12.81 2.79 -13.73
C GLN A 294 11.50 2.01 -13.53
N THR A 295 11.56 0.69 -13.68
CA THR A 295 10.45 -0.19 -13.30
C THR A 295 10.40 -0.38 -11.78
N THR A 296 9.22 -0.74 -11.25
CA THR A 296 9.05 -1.07 -9.82
C THR A 296 9.98 -2.20 -9.38
N GLN A 297 10.28 -3.14 -10.28
CA GLN A 297 11.26 -4.20 -10.05
C GLN A 297 12.68 -3.65 -9.87
N GLN A 298 13.10 -2.70 -10.71
CA GLN A 298 14.44 -2.10 -10.66
C GLN A 298 14.65 -1.24 -9.40
N ILE A 299 13.61 -0.55 -8.91
CA ILE A 299 13.72 0.23 -7.66
C ILE A 299 13.67 -0.66 -6.41
N SER A 300 13.15 -1.89 -6.52
CA SER A 300 13.17 -2.89 -5.44
C SER A 300 14.51 -3.65 -5.30
N ASP A 301 15.58 -3.20 -5.98
CA ASP A 301 16.90 -3.81 -5.83
C ASP A 301 17.52 -3.46 -4.46
N VAL A 302 17.86 -4.46 -3.67
CA VAL A 302 18.45 -4.30 -2.32
C VAL A 302 19.68 -3.40 -2.34
N ARG A 303 20.46 -3.39 -3.44
CA ARG A 303 21.64 -2.51 -3.58
C ARG A 303 21.27 -1.03 -3.57
N LYS A 304 20.06 -0.67 -4.02
CA LYS A 304 19.57 0.72 -4.00
C LYS A 304 19.14 1.18 -2.61
N LEU A 305 18.80 0.26 -1.70
CA LEU A 305 18.46 0.60 -0.32
C LEU A 305 19.68 1.14 0.45
N ARG A 306 20.90 0.82 0.00
CA ARG A 306 22.16 1.28 0.60
C ARG A 306 22.70 2.56 -0.03
N ARG A 307 21.90 3.24 -0.85
CA ARG A 307 22.33 4.48 -1.50
C ARG A 307 22.56 5.55 -0.44
N ILE A 308 23.67 6.27 -0.58
CA ILE A 308 23.94 7.46 0.22
C ILE A 308 22.77 8.43 0.05
N PRO A 309 22.15 8.91 1.16
CA PRO A 309 21.03 9.84 1.11
C PRO A 309 21.34 11.09 0.27
N LEU A 310 20.30 11.64 -0.38
CA LEU A 310 20.41 12.71 -1.35
C LEU A 310 21.07 13.95 -0.74
N TYR A 311 20.71 14.35 0.48
CA TYR A 311 21.33 15.50 1.14
C TYR A 311 22.85 15.32 1.30
N LYS A 312 23.34 14.12 1.65
CA LYS A 312 24.78 13.81 1.70
C LYS A 312 25.41 13.86 0.31
N ARG A 313 24.75 13.32 -0.72
CA ARG A 313 25.22 13.39 -2.11
C ARG A 313 25.32 14.84 -2.62
N LEU A 314 24.41 15.71 -2.19
CA LEU A 314 24.41 17.15 -2.50
C LEU A 314 25.35 17.96 -1.59
N LYS A 315 25.93 17.35 -0.55
CA LYS A 315 26.68 18.02 0.52
C LYS A 315 25.87 19.15 1.17
N PHE A 316 24.61 18.86 1.45
CA PHE A 316 23.65 19.79 2.06
C PHE A 316 23.35 19.35 3.49
N GLU A 317 23.36 20.30 4.42
CA GLU A 317 23.00 20.05 5.82
C GLU A 317 21.47 20.00 5.97
N PRO A 318 20.87 18.91 6.47
CA PRO A 318 19.42 18.79 6.62
C PRO A 318 18.81 19.95 7.42
N LEU A 319 17.72 20.52 6.92
CA LEU A 319 16.99 21.59 7.61
C LEU A 319 16.22 21.10 8.85
N LEU A 320 15.88 19.81 8.88
CA LEU A 320 15.14 19.17 9.96
C LEU A 320 15.71 17.77 10.22
N PRO A 321 15.51 17.22 11.43
CA PRO A 321 15.88 15.85 11.72
C PRO A 321 15.12 14.87 10.81
N ILE A 322 15.86 13.92 10.28
CA ILE A 322 15.32 12.79 9.54
C ILE A 322 14.85 11.79 10.59
N ILE A 323 13.55 11.54 10.66
CA ILE A 323 13.03 10.50 11.53
C ILE A 323 13.42 9.17 10.89
N PRO A 324 14.15 8.28 11.60
CA PRO A 324 14.44 6.97 11.08
C PRO A 324 13.12 6.27 10.76
N THR A 325 12.89 5.94 9.48
CA THR A 325 11.90 4.91 9.18
C THR A 325 12.34 3.66 9.94
N THR A 326 11.43 3.01 10.67
CA THR A 326 11.64 1.82 11.53
C THR A 326 12.14 0.57 10.78
N GLN A 327 12.97 0.73 9.75
CA GLN A 327 13.57 -0.29 8.91
C GLN A 327 15.11 -0.18 8.84
N GLU A 328 15.75 0.66 9.67
CA GLU A 328 17.21 0.63 9.88
C GLU A 328 17.61 -0.38 10.94
#